data_AF-A0A0H3KMX2-F1
#
_entry.id   AF-A0A0H3KMX2-F1
#
_cell.length_a   1.000
_cell.length_b   1.000
_cell.length_c   1.000
_cell.angle_alpha   90.00
_cell.angle_beta   90.00
_cell.angle_gamma   90.00
#
_symmetry.space_group_name_H-M   'P 1'
#
loop_
_entity.id
_entity.type
_entity.pdbx_description
1 polymer ?
#
loop_
_entity_poly.entity_id
_entity_poly.type
_entity_poly.pdbx_seq_one_letter_code
_entity_poly.pdbx_strand_id
1 'polypeptide(L)'
;MTTDTNTTAPRFTVTLAALRKAGACYEGYNKLVRSLQGQPFTDEDAGRASYIRFRHDAEIPLLDILKSNGLDDALWSLRCVSGADRDIRLFAVWCARQVEHLMEDQHSKDALNVAERFANGDASGEELAAARDAARAAAWAAARDAARDAAWDAAWAAARDAARDAARDAAGDAARDAAGDAAWDAAWAAARDAARDAARDAARDAAGDAARDAAWDAAWDAAWDAAREAQAEMFKRMCLGTAPWQQEKAVA
;
A
#
# COMPACT_ATOMS: atom_id res chain seq x y z
N MET A 1 11.90 -34.90 -34.57
CA MET A 1 12.86 -34.24 -33.67
C MET A 1 12.71 -32.75 -33.86
N THR A 2 11.94 -32.10 -33.00
CA THR A 2 11.97 -30.64 -32.79
C THR A 2 11.37 -30.40 -31.41
N THR A 3 12.18 -30.66 -30.39
CA THR A 3 11.93 -30.14 -29.04
C THR A 3 12.37 -28.69 -29.04
N ASP A 4 11.49 -27.78 -29.46
CA ASP A 4 11.63 -26.36 -29.18
C ASP A 4 11.37 -26.14 -27.69
N THR A 5 12.37 -26.50 -26.89
CA THR A 5 12.53 -25.97 -25.55
C THR A 5 12.95 -24.52 -25.72
N ASN A 6 11.97 -23.63 -25.90
CA ASN A 6 12.14 -22.21 -25.66
C ASN A 6 12.38 -22.02 -24.14
N THR A 7 13.56 -22.44 -23.69
CA THR A 7 14.12 -22.02 -22.41
C THR A 7 14.61 -20.59 -22.64
N THR A 8 13.68 -19.64 -22.56
CA THR A 8 14.01 -18.22 -22.59
C THR A 8 14.98 -17.98 -21.44
N ALA A 9 16.26 -17.74 -21.74
CA ALA A 9 17.22 -17.36 -20.71
C ALA A 9 16.66 -16.16 -19.93
N PRO A 10 16.72 -16.17 -18.58
CA PRO A 10 16.11 -15.13 -17.77
C PRO A 10 16.69 -13.76 -18.15
N ARG A 11 15.84 -12.81 -18.56
CA ARG A 11 16.25 -11.51 -19.13
C ARG A 11 16.97 -10.61 -18.13
N PHE A 12 16.64 -10.73 -16.85
CA PHE A 12 17.17 -9.88 -15.80
C PHE A 12 17.94 -10.70 -14.78
N THR A 13 19.21 -10.37 -14.67
CA THR A 13 20.15 -11.02 -13.77
C THR A 13 20.92 -9.99 -12.97
N VAL A 14 21.42 -10.42 -11.82
CA VAL A 14 22.29 -9.64 -10.94
C VAL A 14 23.44 -10.51 -10.44
N THR A 15 24.39 -9.92 -9.72
CA THR A 15 25.43 -10.68 -9.00
C THR A 15 25.39 -10.34 -7.53
N LEU A 16 25.86 -11.25 -6.66
CA LEU A 16 26.01 -10.96 -5.24
C LEU A 16 26.91 -9.73 -5.00
N ALA A 17 27.93 -9.54 -5.84
CA ALA A 17 28.78 -8.36 -5.77
C ALA A 17 28.02 -7.05 -6.05
N ALA A 18 27.16 -7.05 -7.07
CA ALA A 18 26.31 -5.90 -7.39
C ALA A 18 25.32 -5.60 -6.25
N LEU A 19 24.66 -6.63 -5.70
CA LEU A 19 23.73 -6.48 -4.57
C LEU A 19 24.41 -5.87 -3.33
N ARG A 20 25.60 -6.35 -2.96
CA ARG A 20 26.38 -5.75 -1.86
C ARG A 20 26.77 -4.32 -2.15
N LYS A 21 27.25 -4.03 -3.37
CA LYS A 21 27.64 -2.68 -3.78
C LYS A 21 26.48 -1.70 -3.75
N ALA A 22 25.28 -2.16 -4.09
CA ALA A 22 24.04 -1.38 -4.04
C ALA A 22 23.45 -1.25 -2.63
N GLY A 23 24.03 -1.92 -1.63
CA GLY A 23 23.61 -1.82 -0.23
C GLY A 23 22.41 -2.69 0.12
N ALA A 24 22.34 -3.93 -0.37
CA ALA A 24 21.33 -4.89 0.07
C ALA A 24 21.39 -5.06 1.59
N CYS A 25 20.23 -5.16 2.25
CA CYS A 25 20.18 -5.42 3.69
C CYS A 25 20.83 -6.78 4.00
N TYR A 26 21.38 -6.93 5.21
CA TYR A 26 22.06 -8.17 5.60
C TYR A 26 21.11 -9.37 5.55
N GLU A 27 19.91 -9.22 6.08
CA GLU A 27 18.89 -10.28 6.12
C GLU A 27 18.55 -10.80 4.70
N GLY A 28 18.09 -9.92 3.81
CA GLY A 28 17.73 -10.31 2.43
C GLY A 28 18.93 -10.87 1.65
N TYR A 29 20.11 -10.25 1.77
CA TYR A 29 21.31 -10.76 1.12
C TYR A 29 21.68 -12.17 1.64
N ASN A 30 21.66 -12.37 2.95
CA ASN A 30 22.03 -13.65 3.57
C ASN A 30 21.01 -14.74 3.25
N LYS A 31 19.72 -14.41 3.20
CA LYS A 31 18.64 -15.30 2.76
C LYS A 31 18.88 -15.81 1.34
N LEU A 32 19.23 -14.92 0.41
CA LEU A 32 19.59 -15.31 -0.95
C LEU A 32 20.82 -16.21 -0.97
N VAL A 33 21.86 -15.88 -0.21
CA VAL A 33 23.07 -16.72 -0.11
C VAL A 33 22.74 -18.13 0.38
N ARG A 34 21.91 -18.28 1.43
CA ARG A 34 21.49 -19.60 1.94
C ARG A 34 20.72 -20.37 0.89
N SER A 35 19.82 -19.71 0.17
CA SER A 35 19.10 -20.33 -0.96
C SER A 35 20.06 -20.83 -2.05
N LEU A 36 21.06 -20.04 -2.44
CA LEU A 36 22.06 -20.44 -3.44
C LEU A 36 22.96 -21.58 -2.96
N GLN A 37 23.18 -21.70 -1.65
CA GLN A 37 23.90 -22.82 -1.03
C GLN A 37 23.03 -24.07 -0.85
N GLY A 38 21.72 -24.00 -1.11
CA GLY A 38 20.77 -25.07 -0.79
C GLY A 38 20.60 -25.30 0.73
N GLN A 39 20.83 -24.26 1.53
CA GLN A 39 20.74 -24.31 3.00
C GLN A 39 19.50 -23.56 3.51
N PRO A 40 18.93 -23.98 4.65
CA PRO A 40 17.86 -23.22 5.27
C PRO A 40 18.39 -21.88 5.80
N PHE A 41 17.53 -20.87 5.76
CA PHE A 41 17.76 -19.60 6.44
C PHE A 41 17.33 -19.72 7.91
N THR A 42 18.17 -19.24 8.83
CA THR A 42 17.96 -19.40 10.28
C THR A 42 17.80 -18.06 11.00
N ASP A 43 17.30 -18.06 12.23
CA ASP A 43 17.19 -16.85 13.06
C ASP A 43 18.56 -16.20 13.34
N GLU A 44 19.62 -17.00 13.42
CA GLU A 44 20.99 -16.49 13.54
C GLU A 44 21.41 -15.72 12.28
N ASP A 45 21.01 -16.20 11.09
CA ASP A 45 21.27 -15.51 9.83
C ASP A 45 20.47 -14.22 9.71
N ALA A 46 19.23 -14.20 10.22
CA ALA A 46 18.38 -13.01 10.26
C ALA A 46 18.92 -11.91 11.18
N GLY A 47 19.40 -12.29 12.37
CA GLY A 47 20.02 -11.36 13.33
C GLY A 47 21.44 -10.93 12.96
N ARG A 48 22.02 -11.45 11.88
CA ARG A 48 23.42 -11.21 11.52
C ARG A 48 23.64 -9.81 10.96
N ALA A 49 24.45 -9.00 11.64
CA ALA A 49 24.90 -7.68 11.18
C ALA A 49 26.08 -7.71 10.19
N SER A 50 26.16 -8.75 9.34
CA SER A 50 27.21 -8.91 8.34
C SER A 50 26.78 -9.79 7.18
N TYR A 51 27.41 -9.60 6.02
CA TYR A 51 27.18 -10.47 4.86
C TYR A 51 27.85 -11.84 5.04
N ILE A 52 27.11 -12.91 4.78
CA ILE A 52 27.66 -14.26 4.65
C ILE A 52 28.65 -14.26 3.49
N ARG A 53 29.88 -14.64 3.78
CA ARG A 53 30.93 -14.78 2.77
C ARG A 53 30.64 -16.02 1.93
N PHE A 54 30.27 -15.78 0.68
CA PHE A 54 30.03 -16.82 -0.30
C PHE A 54 30.58 -16.36 -1.64
N ARG A 55 31.49 -17.16 -2.21
CA ARG A 55 32.06 -16.88 -3.53
C ARG A 55 31.10 -17.43 -4.58
N HIS A 56 30.43 -16.53 -5.28
CA HIS A 56 29.48 -16.85 -6.34
C HIS A 56 29.60 -15.79 -7.43
N ASP A 57 30.28 -16.17 -8.50
CA ASP A 57 30.60 -15.27 -9.61
C ASP A 57 29.57 -15.36 -10.76
N ALA A 58 28.65 -16.34 -10.70
CA ALA A 58 27.60 -16.52 -11.69
C ALA A 58 26.49 -15.46 -11.56
N GLU A 59 25.86 -15.15 -12.69
CA GLU A 59 24.66 -14.33 -12.77
C GLU A 59 23.48 -15.04 -12.09
N ILE A 60 22.70 -14.27 -11.33
CA ILE A 60 21.55 -14.73 -10.56
C ILE A 60 20.29 -14.15 -11.21
N PRO A 61 19.41 -14.99 -11.77
CA PRO A 61 18.10 -14.56 -12.26
C PRO A 61 17.28 -13.89 -11.16
N LEU A 62 16.58 -12.80 -11.48
CA LEU A 62 15.65 -12.18 -10.52
C LEU A 62 14.51 -13.13 -10.10
N LEU A 63 14.20 -14.14 -10.93
CA LEU A 63 13.24 -15.21 -10.58
C LEU A 63 13.71 -16.07 -9.40
N ASP A 64 15.02 -16.26 -9.24
CA ASP A 64 15.58 -17.01 -8.11
C ASP A 64 15.49 -16.17 -6.83
N ILE A 65 15.66 -14.85 -6.92
CA ILE A 65 15.42 -13.93 -5.81
C ILE A 65 13.93 -13.88 -5.45
N LEU A 66 13.04 -13.81 -6.44
CA LEU A 66 11.59 -13.87 -6.20
C LEU A 66 11.21 -15.15 -5.44
N LYS A 67 11.77 -16.30 -5.83
CA LYS A 67 11.49 -17.60 -5.21
C LYS A 67 12.05 -17.72 -3.79
N SER A 68 13.26 -17.20 -3.56
CA SER A 68 13.97 -17.37 -2.28
C SER A 68 13.60 -16.30 -1.26
N ASN A 69 13.46 -15.05 -1.70
CA ASN A 69 13.32 -13.90 -0.83
C ASN A 69 11.90 -13.33 -0.83
N GLY A 70 11.22 -13.37 -1.98
CA GLY A 70 9.91 -12.78 -2.18
C GLY A 70 9.94 -11.57 -3.13
N LEU A 71 8.77 -10.99 -3.38
CA LEU A 71 8.60 -9.92 -4.38
C LEU A 71 9.35 -8.64 -4.01
N ASP A 72 9.36 -8.24 -2.73
CA ASP A 72 9.97 -6.96 -2.32
C ASP A 72 11.48 -6.93 -2.59
N ASP A 73 12.20 -7.99 -2.26
CA ASP A 73 13.64 -8.12 -2.54
C ASP A 73 13.93 -8.26 -4.04
N ALA A 74 13.05 -8.94 -4.79
CA ALA A 74 13.16 -9.05 -6.24
C ALA A 74 12.97 -7.68 -6.92
N LEU A 75 11.99 -6.89 -6.47
CA LEU A 75 11.76 -5.53 -6.94
C LEU A 75 12.93 -4.60 -6.57
N TRP A 76 13.44 -4.69 -5.34
CA TRP A 76 14.60 -3.92 -4.91
C TRP A 76 15.82 -4.24 -5.79
N SER A 77 16.01 -5.51 -6.16
CA SER A 77 17.15 -5.97 -6.96
C SER A 77 17.16 -5.44 -8.39
N LEU A 78 16.02 -5.00 -8.94
CA LEU A 78 15.95 -4.35 -10.27
C LEU A 78 16.90 -3.17 -10.41
N ARG A 79 17.21 -2.47 -9.31
CA ARG A 79 18.16 -1.34 -9.31
C ARG A 79 19.59 -1.73 -9.68
N CYS A 80 19.92 -3.01 -9.61
CA CYS A 80 21.21 -3.57 -9.98
C CYS A 80 21.24 -4.04 -11.44
N VAL A 81 20.13 -3.95 -12.17
CA VAL A 81 20.00 -4.39 -13.55
C VAL A 81 20.15 -3.20 -14.49
N SER A 82 21.16 -3.25 -15.35
CA SER A 82 21.38 -2.23 -16.38
C SER A 82 20.47 -2.42 -17.59
N GLY A 83 19.93 -1.34 -18.15
CA GLY A 83 19.15 -1.38 -19.39
C GLY A 83 17.70 -1.90 -19.22
N ALA A 84 17.24 -2.06 -17.98
CA ALA A 84 15.88 -2.49 -17.67
C ALA A 84 14.90 -1.31 -17.44
N ASP A 85 15.34 -0.06 -17.56
CA ASP A 85 14.56 1.14 -17.21
C ASP A 85 13.17 1.18 -17.86
N ARG A 86 13.09 0.79 -19.14
CA ARG A 86 11.81 0.70 -19.87
C ARG A 86 10.86 -0.30 -19.23
N ASP A 87 11.32 -1.53 -19.01
CA ASP A 87 10.49 -2.61 -18.44
C ASP A 87 10.08 -2.31 -16.99
N ILE A 88 11.01 -1.77 -16.19
CA ILE A 88 10.74 -1.34 -14.81
C ILE A 88 9.64 -0.27 -14.77
N ARG A 89 9.73 0.72 -15.67
CA ARG A 89 8.73 1.81 -15.75
C ARG A 89 7.37 1.28 -16.18
N LEU A 90 7.33 0.41 -17.19
CA LEU A 90 6.08 -0.16 -17.70
C LEU A 90 5.43 -1.12 -16.69
N PHE A 91 6.23 -1.86 -15.92
CA PHE A 91 5.73 -2.62 -14.77
C PHE A 91 5.09 -1.70 -13.72
N ALA A 92 5.76 -0.60 -13.35
CA ALA A 92 5.20 0.36 -12.41
C ALA A 92 3.91 1.01 -12.92
N VAL A 93 3.85 1.36 -14.21
CA VAL A 93 2.62 1.86 -14.86
C VAL A 93 1.51 0.81 -14.82
N TRP A 94 1.82 -0.45 -15.15
CA TRP A 94 0.84 -1.54 -15.09
C TRP A 94 0.27 -1.72 -13.68
N CYS A 95 1.14 -1.68 -12.65
CA CYS A 95 0.72 -1.75 -11.25
C CYS A 95 -0.23 -0.60 -10.88
N ALA A 96 0.13 0.64 -11.25
CA ALA A 96 -0.72 1.80 -11.00
C ALA A 96 -2.07 1.72 -11.73
N ARG A 97 -2.08 1.15 -12.94
CA ARG A 97 -3.31 0.94 -13.72
C ARG A 97 -4.29 -0.04 -13.07
N GLN A 98 -3.83 -0.97 -12.22
CA GLN A 98 -4.74 -1.88 -11.51
C GLN A 98 -5.70 -1.11 -10.58
N VAL A 99 -5.27 0.05 -10.10
CA VAL A 99 -6.04 0.92 -9.20
C VAL A 99 -6.44 2.24 -9.86
N GLU A 100 -6.34 2.34 -11.20
CA GLU A 100 -6.70 3.57 -11.92
C GLU A 100 -8.18 3.94 -11.74
N HIS A 101 -9.04 2.96 -11.49
CA HIS A 101 -10.45 3.18 -11.16
C HIS A 101 -10.67 3.93 -9.83
N LEU A 102 -9.66 3.96 -8.95
CA LEU A 102 -9.64 4.75 -7.70
C LEU A 102 -8.98 6.12 -7.89
N MET A 103 -8.38 6.39 -9.05
CA MET A 103 -7.76 7.68 -9.34
C MET A 103 -8.82 8.69 -9.78
N GLU A 104 -9.19 9.60 -8.90
CA GLU A 104 -10.14 10.69 -9.20
C GLU A 104 -9.46 11.85 -9.94
N ASP A 105 -8.20 12.14 -9.60
CA ASP A 105 -7.44 13.24 -10.18
C ASP A 105 -6.93 12.92 -11.59
N GLN A 106 -7.25 13.78 -12.55
CA GLN A 106 -6.84 13.63 -13.95
C GLN A 106 -5.33 13.75 -14.13
N HIS A 107 -4.64 14.59 -13.34
CA HIS A 107 -3.18 14.74 -13.46
C HIS A 107 -2.44 13.45 -13.13
N SER A 108 -2.98 12.65 -12.22
CA SER A 108 -2.45 11.32 -11.90
C SER A 108 -2.55 10.36 -13.10
N LYS A 109 -3.68 10.37 -13.81
CA LYS A 109 -3.87 9.58 -15.05
C LYS A 109 -2.97 10.07 -16.17
N ASP A 110 -2.87 11.38 -16.34
CA ASP A 110 -2.01 12.00 -17.36
C ASP A 110 -0.53 11.67 -17.10
N ALA A 111 -0.09 11.68 -15.84
CA ALA A 111 1.25 11.26 -15.46
C ALA A 111 1.54 9.80 -15.80
N LEU A 112 0.57 8.88 -15.63
CA LEU A 112 0.72 7.48 -16.07
C LEU A 112 0.86 7.38 -17.59
N ASN A 113 0.05 8.11 -18.34
CA ASN A 113 0.08 8.12 -19.80
C ASN A 113 1.41 8.66 -20.33
N VAL A 114 1.92 9.75 -19.75
CA VAL A 114 3.24 10.30 -20.11
C VAL A 114 4.37 9.36 -19.69
N ALA A 115 4.28 8.69 -18.54
CA ALA A 115 5.26 7.70 -18.11
C ALA A 115 5.35 6.50 -19.07
N GLU A 116 4.22 6.01 -19.56
CA GLU A 116 4.19 4.95 -20.59
C GLU A 116 4.80 5.42 -21.91
N ARG A 117 4.38 6.58 -22.41
CA ARG A 117 4.95 7.17 -23.64
C ARG A 117 6.46 7.37 -23.53
N PHE A 118 6.93 7.91 -22.41
CA PHE A 118 8.36 8.09 -22.15
C PHE A 118 9.11 6.75 -22.17
N ALA A 119 8.56 5.70 -21.56
CA ALA A 119 9.16 4.37 -21.59
C ALA A 119 9.30 3.82 -23.02
N ASN A 120 8.37 4.18 -23.91
CA ASN A 120 8.37 3.79 -25.31
C ASN A 120 9.14 4.74 -26.24
N GLY A 121 9.68 5.85 -25.71
CA GLY A 121 10.41 6.87 -26.50
C GLY A 121 9.52 7.90 -27.19
N ASP A 122 8.21 7.91 -26.92
CA ASP A 122 7.21 8.82 -27.51
C ASP A 122 7.00 10.11 -26.71
N ALA A 123 7.77 10.30 -25.64
CA ALA A 123 7.78 11.51 -24.82
C ALA A 123 9.20 11.81 -24.35
N SER A 124 9.50 13.10 -24.22
CA SER A 124 10.77 13.62 -23.71
C SER A 124 10.85 13.52 -22.17
N GLY A 125 12.08 13.64 -21.65
CA GLY A 125 12.30 13.73 -20.20
C GLY A 125 11.65 14.98 -19.58
N GLU A 126 11.54 16.07 -20.35
CA GLU A 126 10.89 17.30 -19.92
C GLU A 126 9.38 17.12 -19.78
N GLU A 127 8.72 16.48 -20.76
CA GLU A 127 7.30 16.12 -20.67
C GLU A 127 7.03 15.22 -19.45
N LEU A 128 7.89 14.24 -19.22
CA LEU A 128 7.78 13.35 -18.06
C LEU A 128 7.93 14.12 -16.73
N ALA A 129 8.90 15.04 -16.64
CA ALA A 129 9.10 15.86 -15.46
C ALA A 129 7.90 16.79 -15.21
N ALA A 130 7.40 17.45 -16.26
CA ALA A 130 6.26 18.35 -16.18
C ALA A 130 4.99 17.62 -15.72
N ALA A 131 4.68 16.44 -16.28
CA ALA A 131 3.53 15.64 -15.87
C ALA A 131 3.65 15.19 -14.40
N ARG A 132 4.86 14.78 -13.97
CA ARG A 132 5.13 14.42 -12.57
C ARG A 132 4.92 15.59 -11.62
N ASP A 133 5.40 16.78 -12.00
CA ASP A 133 5.29 17.97 -11.16
C ASP A 133 3.85 18.48 -11.07
N ALA A 134 3.08 18.42 -12.17
CA ALA A 134 1.65 18.71 -12.17
C ALA A 134 0.88 17.77 -11.23
N ALA A 135 1.07 16.45 -11.36
CA ALA A 135 0.42 15.47 -10.50
C ALA A 135 0.82 15.65 -9.02
N ARG A 136 2.10 15.94 -8.76
CA ARG A 136 2.57 16.23 -7.39
C ARG A 136 1.92 17.50 -6.84
N ALA A 137 1.88 18.58 -7.61
CA ALA A 137 1.28 19.83 -7.17
C ALA A 137 -0.22 19.65 -6.84
N ALA A 138 -0.96 18.93 -7.69
CA ALA A 138 -2.36 18.58 -7.45
C ALA A 138 -2.54 17.77 -6.15
N ALA A 139 -1.72 16.75 -5.93
CA ALA A 139 -1.75 15.95 -4.70
C ALA A 139 -1.46 16.79 -3.44
N TRP A 140 -0.48 17.69 -3.49
CA TRP A 140 -0.19 18.59 -2.36
C TRP A 140 -1.34 19.58 -2.09
N ALA A 141 -2.00 20.08 -3.13
CA ALA A 141 -3.15 20.95 -2.98
C ALA A 141 -4.32 20.20 -2.31
N ALA A 142 -4.66 19.02 -2.82
CA ALA A 142 -5.73 18.18 -2.27
C ALA A 142 -5.47 17.81 -0.79
N ALA A 143 -4.22 17.43 -0.45
CA ALA A 143 -3.87 17.13 0.93
C ALA A 143 -4.01 18.34 1.87
N ARG A 144 -3.68 19.55 1.39
CA ARG A 144 -3.85 20.79 2.16
C ARG A 144 -5.31 21.16 2.35
N ASP A 145 -6.12 21.01 1.32
CA ASP A 145 -7.56 21.26 1.40
C ASP A 145 -8.23 20.29 2.37
N ALA A 146 -7.95 18.98 2.27
CA ALA A 146 -8.47 17.98 3.20
C ALA A 146 -8.03 18.25 4.66
N ALA A 147 -6.77 18.65 4.89
CA ALA A 147 -6.30 19.02 6.21
C ALA A 147 -7.01 20.27 6.76
N ARG A 148 -7.29 21.26 5.89
CA ARG A 148 -8.04 22.45 6.27
C ARG A 148 -9.48 22.08 6.63
N ASP A 149 -10.15 21.28 5.82
CA ASP A 149 -11.55 20.90 6.03
C ASP A 149 -11.70 20.09 7.33
N ALA A 150 -10.80 19.12 7.59
CA ALA A 150 -10.77 18.39 8.86
C ALA A 150 -10.55 19.31 10.08
N ALA A 151 -9.68 20.32 9.95
CA ALA A 151 -9.47 21.30 11.01
C ALA A 151 -10.71 22.17 11.25
N TRP A 152 -11.43 22.55 10.18
CA TRP A 152 -12.68 23.30 10.28
C TRP A 152 -13.80 22.47 10.92
N ASP A 153 -13.96 21.22 10.51
CA ASP A 153 -14.97 20.31 11.08
C ASP A 153 -14.72 20.07 12.57
N ALA A 154 -13.47 19.83 12.97
CA ALA A 154 -13.10 19.68 14.37
C ALA A 154 -13.38 20.94 15.19
N ALA A 155 -13.04 22.12 14.66
CA ALA A 155 -13.30 23.39 15.32
C ALA A 155 -14.82 23.64 15.48
N TRP A 156 -15.60 23.29 14.46
CA TRP A 156 -17.05 23.49 14.48
C TRP A 156 -17.77 22.51 15.40
N ALA A 157 -17.33 21.26 15.45
CA ALA A 157 -17.80 20.26 16.40
C ALA A 157 -17.54 20.72 17.84
N ALA A 158 -16.31 21.14 18.16
CA ALA A 158 -15.95 21.65 19.48
C ALA A 158 -16.78 22.87 19.89
N ALA A 159 -17.01 23.82 18.97
CA ALA A 159 -17.85 24.99 19.24
C ALA A 159 -19.31 24.61 19.52
N ARG A 160 -19.85 23.62 18.79
CA ARG A 160 -21.23 23.12 18.99
C ARG A 160 -21.39 22.39 20.31
N ASP A 161 -20.42 21.58 20.70
CA ASP A 161 -20.47 20.85 21.97
C ASP A 161 -20.39 21.80 23.15
N ALA A 162 -19.47 22.78 23.11
CA ALA A 162 -19.40 23.83 24.13
C ALA A 162 -20.72 24.62 24.26
N ALA A 163 -21.38 24.94 23.14
CA ALA A 163 -22.67 25.61 23.15
C ALA A 163 -23.80 24.74 23.73
N ARG A 164 -23.80 23.44 23.44
CA ARG A 164 -24.78 22.48 23.98
C ARG A 164 -24.60 22.26 25.47
N ASP A 165 -23.36 22.15 25.94
CA ASP A 165 -23.06 21.98 27.36
C ASP A 165 -23.49 23.21 28.16
N ALA A 166 -23.17 24.42 27.67
CA ALA A 166 -23.66 25.66 28.28
C ALA A 166 -25.20 25.75 28.33
N ALA A 167 -25.89 25.30 27.28
CA ALA A 167 -27.35 25.29 27.26
C ALA A 167 -27.95 24.26 28.22
N ARG A 168 -27.32 23.09 28.38
CA ARG A 168 -27.73 22.04 29.33
C ARG A 168 -27.52 22.46 30.77
N ASP A 169 -26.39 23.10 31.08
CA ASP A 169 -26.11 23.62 32.41
C ASP A 169 -27.18 24.64 32.82
N ALA A 170 -27.47 25.60 31.93
CA ALA A 170 -28.52 26.60 32.16
C ALA A 170 -29.92 25.98 32.35
N ALA A 171 -30.27 24.96 31.56
CA ALA A 171 -31.55 24.26 31.70
C ALA A 171 -31.61 23.40 32.98
N GLY A 172 -30.49 22.79 33.38
CA GLY A 172 -30.37 21.97 34.59
C GLY A 172 -30.49 22.80 35.87
N ASP A 173 -29.92 24.01 35.88
CA ASP A 173 -30.08 24.96 36.98
C ASP A 173 -31.54 25.40 37.11
N ALA A 174 -32.19 25.75 35.99
CA ALA A 174 -33.61 26.14 35.98
C ALA A 174 -34.57 25.00 36.42
N ALA A 175 -34.24 23.73 36.13
CA ALA A 175 -35.05 22.59 36.52
C ALA A 175 -34.90 22.22 38.01
N ARG A 176 -33.70 22.40 38.60
CA ARG A 176 -33.47 22.16 40.04
C ARG A 176 -34.22 23.14 40.93
N ASP A 177 -34.48 24.34 40.42
CA ASP A 177 -35.29 25.34 41.13
C ASP A 177 -36.80 24.98 41.16
N ALA A 178 -37.25 23.97 40.40
CA ALA A 178 -38.68 23.78 40.09
C ALA A 178 -39.40 22.55 40.69
N ALA A 179 -38.77 21.60 41.42
CA ALA A 179 -39.49 20.37 41.84
C ALA A 179 -39.15 19.77 43.21
N GLY A 180 -40.22 19.45 43.97
CA GLY A 180 -40.22 18.74 45.28
C GLY A 180 -40.80 17.31 45.26
N ASP A 181 -40.86 16.72 46.46
CA ASP A 181 -40.67 15.29 46.83
C ASP A 181 -41.53 14.16 46.22
N ALA A 182 -42.48 14.40 45.30
CA ALA A 182 -43.21 13.31 44.60
C ALA A 182 -42.60 12.93 43.24
N ALA A 183 -41.67 13.73 42.72
CA ALA A 183 -40.99 13.48 41.45
C ALA A 183 -39.90 12.40 41.56
N TRP A 184 -39.42 12.10 42.76
CA TRP A 184 -38.17 11.35 42.97
C TRP A 184 -38.23 9.89 42.52
N ASP A 185 -39.28 9.15 42.86
CA ASP A 185 -39.36 7.71 42.53
C ASP A 185 -39.65 7.47 41.04
N ALA A 186 -40.53 8.26 40.44
CA ALA A 186 -40.81 8.21 39.01
C ALA A 186 -39.57 8.64 38.19
N ALA A 187 -38.85 9.66 38.66
CA ALA A 187 -37.59 10.07 38.06
C ALA A 187 -36.52 8.97 38.18
N TRP A 188 -36.46 8.26 39.32
CA TRP A 188 -35.46 7.21 39.53
C TRP A 188 -35.73 5.97 38.68
N ALA A 189 -36.99 5.57 38.50
CA ALA A 189 -37.37 4.49 37.60
C ALA A 189 -37.08 4.85 36.13
N ALA A 190 -37.48 6.04 35.69
CA ALA A 190 -37.20 6.53 34.34
C ALA A 190 -35.70 6.65 34.06
N ALA A 191 -34.91 7.13 35.03
CA ALA A 191 -33.46 7.21 34.91
C ALA A 191 -32.80 5.84 34.79
N ARG A 192 -33.29 4.82 35.52
CA ARG A 192 -32.77 3.46 35.43
C ARG A 192 -33.08 2.78 34.10
N ASP A 193 -34.28 2.99 33.56
CA ASP A 193 -34.64 2.40 32.28
C ASP A 193 -33.91 3.11 31.13
N ALA A 194 -33.80 4.45 31.18
CA ALA A 194 -32.96 5.20 30.25
C ALA A 194 -31.48 4.76 30.30
N ALA A 195 -30.92 4.52 31.50
CA ALA A 195 -29.55 4.02 31.64
C ALA A 195 -29.37 2.60 31.07
N ARG A 196 -30.38 1.73 31.22
CA ARG A 196 -30.35 0.38 30.65
C ARG A 196 -30.44 0.39 29.14
N ASP A 197 -31.31 1.22 28.58
CA ASP A 197 -31.46 1.33 27.13
C ASP A 197 -30.21 1.97 26.51
N ALA A 198 -29.66 3.02 27.13
CA ALA A 198 -28.38 3.59 26.73
C ALA A 198 -27.23 2.56 26.78
N ALA A 199 -27.17 1.73 27.82
CA ALA A 199 -26.17 0.67 27.93
C ALA A 199 -26.35 -0.42 26.86
N ARG A 200 -27.59 -0.78 26.52
CA ARG A 200 -27.89 -1.75 25.45
C ARG A 200 -27.54 -1.20 24.09
N ASP A 201 -27.86 0.05 23.81
CA ASP A 201 -27.57 0.68 22.53
C ASP A 201 -26.05 0.85 22.37
N ALA A 202 -25.34 1.32 23.40
CA ALA A 202 -23.88 1.36 23.39
C ALA A 202 -23.24 -0.03 23.16
N ALA A 203 -23.80 -1.09 23.76
CA ALA A 203 -23.31 -2.45 23.53
C ALA A 203 -23.57 -2.95 22.10
N ARG A 204 -24.71 -2.58 21.49
CA ARG A 204 -25.03 -2.91 20.10
C ARG A 204 -24.14 -2.14 19.12
N ASP A 205 -23.92 -0.86 19.37
CA ASP A 205 -23.05 -0.03 18.55
C ASP A 205 -21.62 -0.56 18.61
N ALA A 206 -21.09 -0.82 19.81
CA ALA A 206 -19.76 -1.41 19.97
C ALA A 206 -19.62 -2.78 19.28
N ALA A 207 -20.63 -3.64 19.39
CA ALA A 207 -20.63 -4.93 18.70
C ALA A 207 -20.71 -4.77 17.16
N GLY A 208 -21.49 -3.81 16.67
CA GLY A 208 -21.63 -3.50 15.25
C GLY A 208 -20.37 -2.89 14.66
N ASP A 209 -19.67 -2.04 15.40
CA ASP A 209 -18.42 -1.43 14.99
C ASP A 209 -17.29 -2.47 14.95
N ALA A 210 -17.15 -3.28 16.01
CA ALA A 210 -16.17 -4.37 16.02
C ALA A 210 -16.39 -5.38 14.88
N ALA A 211 -17.65 -5.71 14.55
CA ALA A 211 -17.97 -6.58 13.43
C ALA A 211 -17.63 -5.95 12.07
N ARG A 212 -17.82 -4.63 11.92
CA ARG A 212 -17.48 -3.89 10.70
C ARG A 212 -15.98 -3.77 10.53
N ASP A 213 -15.24 -3.47 11.58
CA ASP A 213 -13.78 -3.39 11.57
C ASP A 213 -13.17 -4.74 11.16
N ALA A 214 -13.61 -5.84 11.78
CA ALA A 214 -13.13 -7.18 11.43
C ALA A 214 -13.46 -7.58 9.98
N ALA A 215 -14.63 -7.20 9.47
CA ALA A 215 -15.01 -7.45 8.09
C ALA A 215 -14.18 -6.61 7.10
N TRP A 216 -13.86 -5.36 7.47
CA TRP A 216 -13.02 -4.47 6.67
C TRP A 216 -11.58 -4.96 6.63
N ASP A 217 -11.00 -5.35 7.77
CA ASP A 217 -9.64 -5.92 7.86
C ASP A 217 -9.52 -7.18 6.99
N ALA A 218 -10.48 -8.11 7.10
CA ALA A 218 -10.45 -9.34 6.30
C ALA A 218 -10.58 -9.07 4.78
N ALA A 219 -11.43 -8.11 4.39
CA ALA A 219 -11.56 -7.72 2.99
C ALA A 219 -10.30 -7.01 2.48
N TRP A 220 -9.66 -6.19 3.31
CA TRP A 220 -8.41 -5.50 3.01
C TRP A 220 -7.26 -6.49 2.81
N ASP A 221 -7.08 -7.44 3.72
CA ASP A 221 -6.05 -8.48 3.62
C ASP A 221 -6.23 -9.31 2.36
N ALA A 222 -7.46 -9.76 2.06
CA ALA A 222 -7.74 -10.54 0.86
C ALA A 222 -7.47 -9.74 -0.43
N ALA A 223 -7.83 -8.46 -0.47
CA ALA A 223 -7.54 -7.58 -1.60
C ALA A 223 -6.04 -7.33 -1.77
N TRP A 224 -5.32 -7.17 -0.65
CA TRP A 224 -3.88 -6.97 -0.63
C TRP A 224 -3.12 -8.19 -1.15
N ASP A 225 -3.49 -9.38 -0.69
CA ASP A 225 -2.90 -10.65 -1.13
C ASP A 225 -3.15 -10.87 -2.63
N ALA A 226 -4.39 -10.69 -3.10
CA ALA A 226 -4.72 -10.82 -4.52
C ALA A 226 -3.91 -9.84 -5.40
N ALA A 227 -3.75 -8.58 -4.95
CA ALA A 227 -2.93 -7.60 -5.65
C ALA A 227 -1.45 -7.98 -5.68
N ARG A 228 -0.90 -8.47 -4.57
CA ARG A 228 0.50 -8.94 -4.46
C ARG A 228 0.75 -10.15 -5.35
N GLU A 229 -0.17 -11.10 -5.40
CA GLU A 229 -0.09 -12.25 -6.31
C GLU A 229 -0.09 -11.82 -7.78
N ALA A 230 -0.99 -10.91 -8.16
CA ALA A 230 -1.04 -10.38 -9.52
C ALA A 230 0.26 -9.64 -9.90
N GLN A 231 0.82 -8.85 -8.99
CA GLN A 231 2.10 -8.18 -9.18
C GLN A 231 3.26 -9.18 -9.32
N ALA A 232 3.32 -10.20 -8.47
CA ALA A 232 4.34 -11.24 -8.54
C ALA A 232 4.27 -11.99 -9.88
N GLU A 233 3.06 -12.31 -10.34
CA GLU A 233 2.87 -12.97 -11.63
C GLU A 233 3.26 -12.08 -12.80
N MET A 234 2.88 -10.80 -12.79
CA MET A 234 3.31 -9.86 -13.83
C MET A 234 4.83 -9.63 -13.81
N PHE A 235 5.45 -9.60 -12.63
CA PHE A 235 6.91 -9.51 -12.50
C PHE A 235 7.61 -10.73 -13.11
N LYS A 236 7.09 -11.94 -12.88
CA LYS A 236 7.61 -13.16 -13.53
C LYS A 236 7.51 -13.06 -15.04
N ARG A 237 6.35 -12.65 -15.57
CA ARG A 237 6.15 -12.45 -17.02
C ARG A 237 7.15 -11.46 -17.58
N MET A 238 7.38 -10.34 -16.88
CA MET A 238 8.38 -9.34 -17.27
C MET A 238 9.80 -9.92 -17.33
N CYS A 239 10.18 -10.74 -16.34
CA CYS A 239 11.49 -11.41 -16.31
C CYS A 239 11.66 -12.48 -17.41
N LEU A 240 10.55 -13.08 -17.83
CA LEU A 240 10.50 -14.09 -18.89
C LEU A 240 10.33 -13.49 -20.30
N GLY A 241 10.15 -12.17 -20.43
CA GLY A 241 9.93 -11.52 -21.72
C GLY A 241 8.51 -11.68 -22.27
N THR A 242 7.54 -12.06 -21.44
CA THR A 242 6.14 -12.36 -21.82
C THR A 242 5.13 -11.36 -21.27
N ALA A 243 5.60 -10.23 -20.74
CA ALA A 243 4.71 -9.14 -20.32
C ALA A 243 4.04 -8.49 -21.55
N PRO A 244 2.83 -7.93 -21.40
CA PRO A 244 2.07 -7.35 -22.52
C PRO A 244 2.84 -6.28 -23.32
N TRP A 245 3.73 -5.52 -22.67
CA TRP A 245 4.53 -4.46 -23.31
C TRP A 245 5.86 -4.94 -23.93
N GLN A 246 6.18 -6.22 -23.76
CA GLN A 246 7.35 -6.89 -24.36
C GLN A 246 6.97 -7.73 -25.57
N GLN A 247 5.69 -8.08 -25.71
CA GLN A 247 5.16 -8.68 -26.92
C GLN A 247 5.05 -7.58 -27.98
N GLU A 248 5.84 -7.68 -29.05
CA GLU A 248 5.64 -6.81 -30.21
C GLU A 248 4.16 -6.89 -30.62
N LYS A 249 3.49 -5.74 -30.75
CA LYS A 249 2.23 -5.72 -31.48
C LYS A 249 2.57 -6.25 -32.88
N ALA A 250 2.23 -7.51 -33.15
CA ALA A 250 2.20 -8.03 -34.50
C ALA A 250 1.32 -7.05 -35.28
N VAL A 251 1.96 -6.22 -36.11
CA VAL A 251 1.28 -5.29 -36.99
C VAL A 251 0.45 -6.15 -37.92
N ALA A 252 -0.87 -6.11 -37.74
CA ALA A 252 -1.84 -6.60 -38.72
C ALA A 252 -2.20 -5.46 -39.66
#